data_AF-A0AA38NQG0-F1
#
_entry.id   AF-A0AA38NQG0-F1
#
_cell.length_a   1.000
_cell.length_b   1.000
_cell.length_c   1.000
_cell.angle_alpha   90.00
_cell.angle_beta   90.00
_cell.angle_gamma   90.00
#
_symmetry.space_group_name_H-M   'P 1'
#
loop_
_entity.id
_entity.type
_entity.pdbx_description
1 polymer ?
#
loop_
_entity_poly.entity_id
_entity_poly.type
_entity_poly.pdbx_seq_one_letter_code
_entity_poly.pdbx_strand_id
1 'polypeptide(L)'
;MSSDNALFNAEALIRLEEGEKDVDSDSSDSDSEFESDSDSDDQPVAHTQLELRRTRSQTSQLSATSSPSLSSSTTSSAQFSTTSSARSEEVAQLQIEIAKLRQENAGLKLESASIKAQRDAAQAHAVFAGQQVAVFKHRYNSKVNKKESSKRVTTSARVLTSREVRKEIKEDAAKKVQRQKDEAERETRKAEAEKADIIRHAEQERLGTQFSGNMNSMSKKALVDIAFSLKVPSEDVTQDALHVRLKAHFDAHEELKKHPRYIGIFERTRKRKDPPGGSNPESSSRAPELSSHTPDLSSLTPGPSSFAPGPSLYPLSMHHPSFAPPPFFESQSISI
;
A
#
# COMPACT_ATOMS: atom_id res chain seq x y z
N MET A 1 -36.19 13.16 -60.64
CA MET A 1 -36.89 12.18 -59.79
C MET A 1 -35.84 11.37 -59.05
N SER A 2 -35.96 11.36 -57.72
CA SER A 2 -35.25 10.53 -56.73
C SER A 2 -33.73 10.54 -56.72
N SER A 3 -33.15 11.30 -55.79
CA SER A 3 -32.01 10.88 -54.94
C SER A 3 -31.80 11.85 -53.77
N ASP A 4 -32.85 12.15 -53.01
CA ASP A 4 -32.74 12.83 -51.71
C ASP A 4 -33.17 11.83 -50.63
N ASN A 5 -32.22 11.08 -50.07
CA ASN A 5 -32.46 10.30 -48.84
C ASN A 5 -31.18 9.76 -48.19
N ALA A 6 -30.30 10.66 -47.73
CA ALA A 6 -29.13 10.26 -46.94
C ALA A 6 -28.77 11.29 -45.84
N LEU A 7 -29.76 11.89 -45.19
CA LEU A 7 -29.52 12.91 -44.15
C LEU A 7 -30.47 12.82 -42.95
N PHE A 8 -30.89 11.61 -42.57
CA PHE A 8 -31.62 11.36 -41.33
C PHE A 8 -31.17 10.02 -40.74
N ASN A 9 -30.07 10.01 -39.99
CA ASN A 9 -29.78 9.02 -38.94
C ASN A 9 -28.51 9.36 -38.16
N ALA A 10 -28.49 10.53 -37.50
CA ALA A 10 -27.46 10.84 -36.51
C ALA A 10 -28.02 11.47 -35.21
N GLU A 11 -29.33 11.35 -34.96
CA GLU A 11 -29.98 12.02 -33.83
C GLU A 11 -30.91 11.08 -33.01
N ALA A 12 -30.56 9.80 -32.92
CA ALA A 12 -31.32 8.80 -32.16
C ALA A 12 -30.42 7.87 -31.32
N LEU A 13 -29.36 8.42 -30.72
CA LEU A 13 -28.50 7.69 -29.78
C LEU A 13 -28.19 8.47 -28.50
N ILE A 14 -29.18 9.19 -27.97
CA ILE A 14 -29.20 9.68 -26.59
C ILE A 14 -30.63 9.53 -26.06
N ARG A 15 -31.08 8.28 -25.89
CA ARG A 15 -32.29 7.96 -25.13
C ARG A 15 -32.23 6.48 -24.79
N LEU A 16 -32.49 6.17 -23.51
CA LEU A 16 -32.52 4.85 -22.88
C LEU A 16 -31.20 4.42 -22.23
N GLU A 17 -30.87 5.06 -21.10
CA GLU A 17 -30.36 4.33 -19.93
C GLU A 17 -30.74 5.07 -18.63
N GLU A 18 -32.01 5.48 -18.52
CA GLU A 18 -32.65 5.72 -17.22
C GLU A 18 -33.20 4.38 -16.73
N GLY A 19 -32.29 3.53 -16.27
CA GLY A 19 -32.62 2.36 -15.48
C GLY A 19 -32.70 2.75 -14.01
N GLU A 20 -33.85 3.31 -13.61
CA GLU A 20 -34.27 3.35 -12.20
C GLU A 20 -34.27 1.92 -11.67
N LYS A 21 -33.16 1.54 -11.03
CA LYS A 21 -33.14 0.46 -10.06
C LYS A 21 -33.28 1.11 -8.70
N ASP A 22 -34.53 1.16 -8.24
CA ASP A 22 -34.87 1.21 -6.82
C ASP A 22 -34.31 -0.06 -6.17
N VAL A 23 -33.02 -0.03 -5.85
CA VAL A 23 -32.44 -0.95 -4.89
C VAL A 23 -32.61 -0.26 -3.55
N ASP A 24 -33.58 -0.75 -2.78
CA ASP A 24 -33.64 -0.58 -1.33
C ASP A 24 -32.36 -1.19 -0.70
N SER A 25 -31.24 -0.52 -0.92
CA SER A 25 -30.01 -0.76 -0.18
C SER A 25 -30.17 -0.01 1.11
N ASP A 26 -30.52 -0.76 2.14
CA ASP A 26 -30.44 -0.39 3.55
C ASP A 26 -28.95 -0.18 3.89
N SER A 27 -28.35 0.87 3.31
CA SER A 27 -26.99 1.29 3.61
C SER A 27 -27.06 2.05 4.92
N SER A 28 -26.75 1.32 5.99
CA SER A 28 -26.52 1.88 7.31
C SER A 28 -25.42 2.94 7.24
N ASP A 29 -25.82 4.19 6.99
CA ASP A 29 -25.04 5.42 7.12
C ASP A 29 -24.51 5.49 8.56
N SER A 30 -23.29 5.00 8.75
CA SER A 30 -22.45 5.34 9.90
C SER A 30 -21.39 6.34 9.44
N ASP A 31 -21.87 7.52 9.04
CA ASP A 31 -21.07 8.72 8.86
C ASP A 31 -20.52 9.16 10.22
N SER A 32 -19.26 8.81 10.49
CA SER A 32 -18.45 9.51 11.48
C SER A 32 -17.18 10.01 10.80
N GLU A 33 -17.35 11.02 9.94
CA GLU A 33 -16.26 11.93 9.59
C GLU A 33 -15.98 12.83 10.79
N PHE A 34 -14.99 12.43 11.57
CA PHE A 34 -14.29 13.31 12.49
C PHE A 34 -12.89 13.50 11.90
N GLU A 35 -12.60 14.71 11.44
CA GLU A 35 -11.23 15.13 11.13
C GLU A 35 -10.43 15.10 12.43
N SER A 36 -9.73 13.99 12.66
CA SER A 36 -8.70 13.90 13.69
C SER A 36 -7.39 14.40 13.09
N ASP A 37 -7.19 15.72 13.16
CA ASP A 37 -5.85 16.25 13.41
C ASP A 37 -5.41 15.71 14.77
N SER A 38 -4.62 14.65 14.78
CA SER A 38 -4.03 14.08 15.99
C SER A 38 -2.56 13.78 15.72
N ASP A 39 -1.75 14.82 15.93
CA ASP A 39 -0.39 14.67 16.44
C ASP A 39 -0.50 13.87 17.75
N SER A 40 -0.03 12.62 17.73
CA SER A 40 0.08 11.80 18.93
C SER A 40 1.26 10.86 18.78
N ASP A 41 2.34 11.26 19.43
CA ASP A 41 3.52 10.49 19.76
C ASP A 41 3.18 9.14 20.44
N ASP A 42 4.05 8.17 20.16
CA ASP A 42 4.43 7.03 21.00
C ASP A 42 3.34 6.13 21.62
N GLN A 43 2.99 5.07 20.88
CA GLN A 43 2.63 3.77 21.45
C GLN A 43 3.28 2.63 20.64
N PRO A 44 3.76 1.55 21.31
CA PRO A 44 4.50 0.47 20.66
C PRO A 44 3.53 -0.50 19.98
N VAL A 45 3.53 -0.50 18.65
CA VAL A 45 2.73 -1.44 17.85
C VAL A 45 3.47 -2.77 17.78
N ALA A 46 2.90 -3.81 18.38
CA ALA A 46 3.33 -5.19 18.16
C ALA A 46 3.07 -5.57 16.70
N HIS A 47 4.14 -5.62 15.91
CA HIS A 47 4.15 -5.96 14.50
C HIS A 47 3.73 -7.43 14.26
N THR A 48 2.54 -7.65 13.73
CA THR A 48 2.21 -8.88 13.00
C THR A 48 2.51 -8.67 11.52
N GLN A 49 3.67 -9.14 11.07
CA GLN A 49 4.05 -9.26 9.67
C GLN A 49 3.07 -10.20 8.95
N LEU A 50 2.32 -9.68 7.98
CA LEU A 50 1.46 -10.48 7.10
C LEU A 50 1.96 -10.33 5.66
N GLU A 51 2.92 -11.19 5.35
CA GLU A 51 3.50 -11.39 4.02
C GLU A 51 2.41 -11.99 3.09
N LEU A 52 1.75 -11.13 2.31
CA LEU A 52 0.89 -11.55 1.19
C LEU A 52 1.76 -11.88 -0.02
N ARG A 53 2.34 -13.08 -0.03
CA ARG A 53 2.95 -13.63 -1.25
C ARG A 53 1.86 -13.94 -2.28
N ARG A 54 1.63 -13.00 -3.19
CA ARG A 54 0.98 -13.26 -4.49
C ARG A 54 1.88 -14.20 -5.28
N THR A 55 1.52 -15.48 -5.30
CA THR A 55 2.12 -16.47 -6.20
C THR A 55 1.68 -16.15 -7.64
N ARG A 56 2.46 -15.31 -8.33
CA ARG A 56 2.35 -15.12 -9.77
C ARG A 56 2.83 -16.42 -10.42
N SER A 57 1.88 -17.21 -10.92
CA SER A 57 2.13 -18.37 -11.77
C SER A 57 2.94 -17.94 -12.98
N GLN A 58 4.27 -18.13 -12.92
CA GLN A 58 5.11 -18.08 -14.11
C GLN A 58 4.80 -19.32 -14.92
N THR A 59 4.04 -19.12 -16.00
CA THR A 59 3.92 -20.10 -17.07
C THR A 59 5.31 -20.26 -17.68
N SER A 60 5.90 -21.44 -17.49
CA SER A 60 7.20 -21.80 -18.05
C SER A 60 7.09 -21.79 -19.57
N GLN A 61 7.65 -20.75 -20.20
CA GLN A 61 7.97 -20.82 -21.61
C GLN A 61 9.12 -21.83 -21.77
N LEU A 62 8.80 -22.96 -22.39
CA LEU A 62 9.73 -23.98 -22.83
C LEU A 62 10.64 -23.37 -23.90
N SER A 63 11.77 -22.81 -23.48
CA SER A 63 12.87 -22.55 -24.41
C SER A 63 13.44 -23.89 -24.85
N ALA A 64 13.16 -24.24 -26.10
CA ALA A 64 13.79 -25.34 -26.80
C ALA A 64 15.31 -25.15 -26.79
N THR A 65 16.00 -25.89 -25.93
CA THR A 65 17.45 -25.99 -25.94
C THR A 65 17.87 -26.77 -27.17
N SER A 66 18.44 -26.04 -28.11
CA SER A 66 19.20 -26.50 -29.27
C SER A 66 20.16 -27.62 -28.89
N SER A 67 20.00 -28.75 -29.56
CA SER A 67 20.85 -29.94 -29.52
C SER A 67 22.30 -29.62 -29.89
N PRO A 68 23.30 -29.93 -29.05
CA PRO A 68 24.68 -29.99 -29.51
C PRO A 68 24.89 -31.30 -30.27
N SER A 69 25.10 -31.20 -31.57
CA SER A 69 25.62 -32.27 -32.42
C SER A 69 27.05 -32.59 -32.01
N LEU A 70 27.25 -33.70 -31.29
CA LEU A 70 28.57 -34.28 -31.03
C LEU A 70 28.85 -35.39 -32.03
N SER A 71 29.75 -35.07 -32.95
CA SER A 71 30.36 -36.00 -33.88
C SER A 71 31.35 -36.92 -33.15
N SER A 72 31.26 -38.21 -33.50
CA SER A 72 32.35 -39.18 -33.66
C SER A 72 33.33 -39.44 -32.51
N SER A 73 33.32 -40.67 -32.01
CA SER A 73 34.54 -41.47 -31.74
C SER A 73 34.19 -42.95 -31.61
N THR A 74 34.42 -43.70 -32.68
CA THR A 74 34.62 -45.14 -32.71
C THR A 74 35.93 -45.49 -31.98
N THR A 75 35.94 -46.46 -31.05
CA THR A 75 36.93 -47.56 -30.90
C THR A 75 36.77 -48.31 -29.57
N SER A 76 36.99 -49.64 -29.63
CA SER A 76 37.14 -50.63 -28.53
C SER A 76 35.94 -50.82 -27.60
N SER A 77 35.07 -51.84 -27.72
CA SER A 77 35.29 -53.29 -27.88
C SER A 77 36.39 -53.86 -26.98
N ALA A 78 36.05 -54.17 -25.73
CA ALA A 78 36.23 -55.50 -25.13
C ALA A 78 35.98 -55.46 -23.60
N GLN A 79 35.09 -56.36 -23.15
CA GLN A 79 35.12 -57.06 -21.86
C GLN A 79 34.86 -56.28 -20.56
N PHE A 80 33.58 -56.07 -20.20
CA PHE A 80 33.12 -56.01 -18.80
C PHE A 80 31.65 -56.44 -18.69
N SER A 81 31.38 -57.75 -18.58
CA SER A 81 30.01 -58.30 -18.56
C SER A 81 29.57 -58.89 -17.21
N THR A 82 30.14 -58.47 -16.08
CA THR A 82 29.82 -59.10 -14.76
C THR A 82 29.30 -58.16 -13.66
N THR A 83 29.09 -56.86 -13.91
CA THR A 83 28.55 -55.91 -12.90
C THR A 83 27.13 -55.41 -13.18
N SER A 84 26.47 -55.93 -14.21
CA SER A 84 25.13 -55.47 -14.65
C SER A 84 24.02 -55.71 -13.63
N SER A 85 24.13 -56.73 -12.77
CA SER A 85 23.07 -57.09 -11.81
C SER A 85 22.97 -56.10 -10.65
N ALA A 86 24.11 -55.69 -10.08
CA ALA A 86 24.14 -54.76 -8.95
C ALA A 86 23.60 -53.36 -9.30
N ARG A 87 23.85 -52.89 -10.54
CA ARG A 87 23.30 -51.62 -11.03
C ARG A 87 21.78 -51.65 -11.19
N SER A 88 21.19 -52.80 -11.50
CA SER A 88 19.74 -52.92 -11.64
C SER A 88 19.03 -52.78 -10.30
N GLU A 89 19.59 -53.32 -9.23
CA GLU A 89 19.03 -53.22 -7.88
C GLU A 89 19.10 -51.78 -7.35
N GLU A 90 20.22 -51.09 -7.58
CA GLU A 90 20.40 -49.69 -7.22
C GLU A 90 19.36 -48.78 -7.91
N VAL A 91 19.10 -49.00 -9.20
CA VAL A 91 18.09 -48.24 -9.94
C VAL A 91 16.68 -48.49 -9.37
N ALA A 92 16.35 -49.73 -8.99
CA ALA A 92 15.05 -50.03 -8.38
C ALA A 92 14.90 -49.35 -7.00
N GLN A 93 15.95 -49.33 -6.18
CA GLN A 93 15.94 -48.64 -4.89
C GLN A 93 15.75 -47.12 -5.06
N LEU A 94 16.47 -46.51 -6.00
CA LEU A 94 16.31 -45.08 -6.32
C LEU A 94 14.89 -44.75 -6.81
N GLN A 95 14.27 -45.63 -7.60
CA GLN A 95 12.88 -45.43 -8.04
C GLN A 95 11.89 -45.46 -6.87
N ILE A 96 12.08 -46.37 -5.90
CA ILE A 96 11.26 -46.43 -4.68
C ILE A 96 11.44 -45.16 -3.85
N GLU A 97 12.67 -44.69 -3.70
CA GLU A 97 12.98 -43.46 -2.97
C GLU A 97 12.37 -42.23 -3.64
N ILE A 98 12.48 -42.11 -4.97
CA ILE A 98 11.83 -41.02 -5.73
C ILE A 98 10.32 -41.06 -5.54
N ALA A 99 9.69 -42.24 -5.56
CA ALA A 99 8.26 -42.38 -5.33
C ALA A 99 7.87 -41.92 -3.91
N LYS A 100 8.63 -42.33 -2.89
CA LYS A 100 8.44 -41.91 -1.49
C LYS A 100 8.58 -40.40 -1.33
N LEU A 101 9.64 -39.80 -1.86
CA LEU A 101 9.88 -38.35 -1.80
C LEU A 101 8.79 -37.56 -2.54
N ARG A 102 8.25 -38.08 -3.64
CA ARG A 102 7.11 -37.47 -4.35
C ARG A 102 5.84 -37.51 -3.52
N GLN A 103 5.56 -38.63 -2.85
CA GLN A 103 4.41 -38.76 -1.95
C GLN A 103 4.51 -37.80 -0.77
N GLU A 104 5.69 -37.71 -0.14
CA GLU A 104 5.93 -36.78 0.97
C GLU A 104 5.78 -35.32 0.53
N ASN A 105 6.36 -34.94 -0.62
CA ASN A 105 6.17 -33.61 -1.18
C ASN A 105 4.70 -33.29 -1.49
N ALA A 106 3.90 -34.27 -1.91
CA ALA A 106 2.47 -34.09 -2.12
C ALA A 106 1.74 -33.84 -0.78
N GLY A 107 2.11 -34.58 0.28
CA GLY A 107 1.58 -34.38 1.63
C GLY A 107 1.91 -32.99 2.18
N LEU A 108 3.18 -32.58 2.11
CA LEU A 108 3.62 -31.26 2.57
C LEU A 108 2.93 -30.10 1.82
N LYS A 109 2.66 -30.26 0.52
CA LYS A 109 1.90 -29.27 -0.26
C LYS A 109 0.46 -29.15 0.22
N LEU A 110 -0.19 -30.26 0.58
CA LEU A 110 -1.55 -30.25 1.10
C LEU A 110 -1.60 -29.60 2.49
N GLU A 111 -0.66 -29.93 3.36
CA GLU A 111 -0.54 -29.32 4.69
C GLU A 111 -0.28 -27.81 4.59
N SER A 112 0.65 -27.40 3.72
CA SER A 112 0.92 -25.98 3.46
C SER A 112 -0.33 -25.23 2.96
N ALA A 113 -1.15 -25.86 2.12
CA ALA A 113 -2.40 -25.27 1.66
C ALA A 113 -3.42 -25.14 2.80
N SER A 114 -3.51 -26.15 3.67
CA SER A 114 -4.39 -26.17 4.84
C SER A 114 -4.03 -25.07 5.85
N ILE A 115 -2.75 -24.96 6.22
CA ILE A 115 -2.25 -23.92 7.15
C ILE A 115 -2.51 -22.53 6.58
N LYS A 116 -2.30 -22.33 5.28
CA LYS A 116 -2.60 -21.05 4.62
C LYS A 116 -4.09 -20.69 4.73
N ALA A 117 -4.99 -21.65 4.49
CA ALA A 117 -6.43 -21.43 4.64
C ALA A 117 -6.81 -21.08 6.09
N GLN A 118 -6.22 -21.74 7.09
CA GLN A 118 -6.44 -21.42 8.50
C GLN A 118 -5.94 -20.03 8.86
N ARG A 119 -4.75 -19.64 8.38
CA ARG A 119 -4.19 -18.29 8.57
C ARG A 119 -5.12 -17.22 8.00
N ASP A 120 -5.58 -17.42 6.75
CA ASP A 120 -6.43 -16.45 6.07
C ASP A 120 -7.80 -16.33 6.77
N ALA A 121 -8.35 -17.44 7.27
CA ALA A 121 -9.56 -17.43 8.11
C ALA A 121 -9.36 -16.68 9.43
N ALA A 122 -8.27 -16.96 10.16
CA ALA A 122 -7.93 -16.27 11.41
C ALA A 122 -7.73 -14.75 11.19
N GLN A 123 -7.11 -14.37 10.08
CA GLN A 123 -6.94 -12.97 9.68
C GLN A 123 -8.30 -12.29 9.44
N ALA A 124 -9.22 -12.96 8.74
CA ALA A 124 -10.57 -12.42 8.55
C ALA A 124 -11.28 -12.19 9.89
N HIS A 125 -11.20 -13.15 10.82
CA HIS A 125 -11.77 -12.99 12.16
C HIS A 125 -11.16 -11.82 12.94
N ALA A 126 -9.84 -11.62 12.85
CA ALA A 126 -9.17 -10.49 13.50
C ALA A 126 -9.66 -9.13 12.95
N VAL A 127 -9.86 -9.03 11.64
CA VAL A 127 -10.41 -7.81 11.00
C VAL A 127 -11.84 -7.53 11.48
N PHE A 128 -12.72 -8.54 11.49
CA PHE A 128 -14.09 -8.37 11.99
C PHE A 128 -14.14 -7.98 13.47
N ALA A 129 -13.29 -8.60 14.31
CA ALA A 129 -13.18 -8.23 15.71
C ALA A 129 -12.73 -6.77 15.88
N GLY A 130 -11.73 -6.34 15.10
CA GLY A 130 -11.26 -4.95 15.08
C GLY A 130 -12.37 -3.95 14.72
N GLN A 131 -13.17 -4.26 13.69
CA GLN A 131 -14.33 -3.44 13.31
C GLN A 131 -15.37 -3.35 14.44
N GLN A 132 -15.70 -4.47 15.09
CA GLN A 132 -16.64 -4.47 16.22
C GLN A 132 -16.12 -3.62 17.39
N VAL A 133 -14.84 -3.74 17.73
CA VAL A 133 -14.22 -2.93 18.78
C VAL A 133 -14.28 -1.44 18.43
N ALA A 134 -14.01 -1.07 17.18
CA ALA A 134 -14.13 0.33 16.72
C ALA A 134 -15.57 0.86 16.89
N VAL A 135 -16.58 0.07 16.49
CA VAL A 135 -18.00 0.42 16.67
C VAL A 135 -18.36 0.58 18.15
N PHE A 136 -17.91 -0.33 19.01
CA PHE A 136 -18.15 -0.24 20.45
C PHE A 136 -17.47 0.97 21.08
N LYS A 137 -16.22 1.25 20.71
CA LYS A 137 -15.47 2.43 21.15
C LYS A 137 -16.20 3.72 20.75
N HIS A 138 -16.65 3.82 19.49
CA HIS A 138 -17.42 4.97 19.02
C HIS A 138 -18.72 5.14 19.80
N ARG A 139 -19.49 4.06 20.02
CA ARG A 139 -20.73 4.07 20.81
C ARG A 139 -20.48 4.46 22.27
N TYR A 140 -19.39 3.97 22.86
CA TYR A 140 -19.00 4.30 24.22
C TYR A 140 -18.65 5.78 24.36
N ASN A 141 -17.74 6.29 23.52
CA ASN A 141 -17.34 7.71 23.53
C ASN A 141 -18.53 8.63 23.26
N SER A 142 -19.41 8.24 22.32
CA SER A 142 -20.66 8.94 22.08
C SER A 142 -21.58 9.00 23.29
N LYS A 143 -21.59 7.98 24.15
CA LYS A 143 -22.39 7.95 25.40
C LYS A 143 -21.72 8.75 26.52
N VAL A 144 -20.40 8.69 26.64
CA VAL A 144 -19.63 9.47 27.63
C VAL A 144 -19.80 10.96 27.37
N ASN A 145 -19.66 11.40 26.12
CA ASN A 145 -19.84 12.80 25.73
C ASN A 145 -21.30 13.29 25.85
N LYS A 146 -22.27 12.36 25.87
CA LYS A 146 -23.68 12.67 26.10
C LYS A 146 -24.05 12.75 27.59
N LYS A 147 -23.19 12.34 28.53
CA LYS A 147 -23.53 12.29 29.96
C LYS A 147 -23.33 13.62 30.71
N GLU A 148 -22.51 14.54 30.22
CA GLU A 148 -22.31 15.85 30.87
C GLU A 148 -23.16 16.97 30.28
N SER A 149 -23.55 16.88 29.00
CA SER A 149 -24.75 17.59 28.57
C SER A 149 -25.95 16.79 29.04
N SER A 150 -26.35 16.99 30.30
CA SER A 150 -27.75 16.87 30.71
C SER A 150 -28.55 17.81 29.81
N LYS A 151 -28.75 17.37 28.57
CA LYS A 151 -29.80 17.84 27.72
C LYS A 151 -31.02 17.47 28.53
N ARG A 152 -31.56 18.44 29.27
CA ARG A 152 -33.00 18.69 29.21
C ARG A 152 -33.34 18.40 27.76
N VAL A 153 -33.90 17.22 27.50
CA VAL A 153 -34.56 16.95 26.24
C VAL A 153 -35.63 18.02 26.27
N THR A 154 -35.34 19.16 25.64
CA THR A 154 -36.36 20.12 25.30
C THR A 154 -37.18 19.35 24.29
N THR A 155 -38.14 18.59 24.80
CA THR A 155 -39.29 18.09 24.10
C THR A 155 -40.14 19.30 23.70
N SER A 156 -39.54 20.30 23.03
CA SER A 156 -40.31 21.06 22.07
C SER A 156 -40.54 20.09 20.93
N ALA A 157 -41.51 19.20 21.13
CA ALA A 157 -42.24 18.58 20.06
C ALA A 157 -42.86 19.74 19.29
N ARG A 158 -42.08 20.34 18.39
CA ARG A 158 -42.62 21.20 17.36
C ARG A 158 -43.32 20.24 16.42
N VAL A 159 -44.63 20.36 16.37
CA VAL A 159 -45.41 19.80 15.28
C VAL A 159 -44.91 20.52 14.03
N LEU A 160 -43.95 19.90 13.35
CA LEU A 160 -43.48 20.37 12.05
C LEU A 160 -44.68 20.29 11.11
N THR A 161 -45.01 21.41 10.50
CA THR A 161 -46.04 21.44 9.48
C THR A 161 -45.55 20.62 8.28
N SER A 162 -46.46 20.00 7.53
CA SER A 162 -46.11 19.12 6.39
C SER A 162 -45.20 19.79 5.35
N ARG A 163 -45.17 21.13 5.31
CA ARG A 163 -44.28 21.93 4.44
C ARG A 163 -42.84 21.96 4.95
N GLU A 164 -42.63 22.04 6.25
CA GLU A 164 -41.30 22.09 6.87
C GLU A 164 -40.61 20.72 6.73
N VAL A 165 -41.33 19.62 6.99
CA VAL A 165 -40.81 18.26 6.80
C VAL A 165 -40.35 18.03 5.36
N ARG A 166 -41.15 18.47 4.37
CA ARG A 166 -40.76 18.37 2.95
C ARG A 166 -39.53 19.22 2.60
N LYS A 167 -39.29 20.32 3.32
CA LYS A 167 -38.12 21.16 3.11
C LYS A 167 -36.88 20.49 3.69
N GLU A 168 -36.95 19.96 4.91
CA GLU A 168 -35.85 19.23 5.54
C GLU A 168 -35.45 17.98 4.73
N ILE A 169 -36.43 17.18 4.28
CA ILE A 169 -36.14 16.01 3.44
C ILE A 169 -35.39 16.40 2.15
N LYS A 170 -35.75 17.53 1.54
CA LYS A 170 -35.07 18.02 0.33
C LYS A 170 -33.65 18.51 0.62
N GLU A 171 -33.45 19.20 1.75
CA GLU A 171 -32.13 19.67 2.17
C GLU A 171 -31.21 18.50 2.52
N ASP A 172 -31.71 17.49 3.22
CA ASP A 172 -30.96 16.27 3.54
C ASP A 172 -30.63 15.45 2.28
N ALA A 173 -31.58 15.31 1.35
CA ALA A 173 -31.32 14.66 0.07
C ALA A 173 -30.24 15.40 -0.73
N ALA A 174 -30.31 16.74 -0.79
CA ALA A 174 -29.29 17.55 -1.46
C ALA A 174 -27.91 17.40 -0.80
N LYS A 175 -27.85 17.33 0.53
CA LYS A 175 -26.61 17.12 1.27
C LYS A 175 -26.00 15.75 1.02
N LYS A 176 -26.81 14.69 0.97
CA LYS A 176 -26.34 13.33 0.62
C LYS A 176 -25.79 13.28 -0.80
N VAL A 177 -26.48 13.90 -1.77
CA VAL A 177 -26.01 13.99 -3.15
C VAL A 177 -24.68 14.75 -3.24
N GLN A 178 -24.49 15.81 -2.44
CA GLN A 178 -23.22 16.52 -2.42
C GLN A 178 -22.09 15.67 -1.84
N ARG A 179 -22.32 14.99 -0.70
CA ARG A 179 -21.31 14.08 -0.09
C ARG A 179 -20.87 12.97 -1.03
N GLN A 180 -21.81 12.34 -1.73
CA GLN A 180 -21.49 11.30 -2.71
C GLN A 180 -20.66 11.83 -3.88
N LYS A 181 -20.90 13.07 -4.32
CA LYS A 181 -20.06 13.71 -5.35
C LYS A 181 -18.65 13.99 -4.85
N ASP A 182 -18.52 14.53 -3.64
CA ASP A 182 -17.21 14.85 -3.06
C ASP A 182 -16.39 13.56 -2.80
N GLU A 183 -17.03 12.48 -2.38
CA GLU A 183 -16.38 11.17 -2.20
C GLU A 183 -15.92 10.56 -3.53
N ALA A 184 -16.77 10.60 -4.56
CA ALA A 184 -16.42 10.14 -5.90
C ALA A 184 -15.27 10.97 -6.50
N GLU A 185 -15.25 12.29 -6.29
CA GLU A 185 -14.14 13.15 -6.69
C GLU A 185 -12.85 12.78 -5.94
N ARG A 186 -12.93 12.52 -4.64
CA ARG A 186 -11.76 12.11 -3.86
C ARG A 186 -11.20 10.76 -4.31
N GLU A 187 -12.05 9.80 -4.67
CA GLU A 187 -11.62 8.50 -5.17
C GLU A 187 -10.96 8.61 -6.55
N THR A 188 -11.55 9.38 -7.46
CA THR A 188 -10.95 9.65 -8.78
C THR A 188 -9.59 10.34 -8.67
N ARG A 189 -9.45 11.33 -7.77
CA ARG A 189 -8.18 12.00 -7.51
C ARG A 189 -7.10 11.06 -6.93
N LYS A 190 -7.48 10.12 -6.06
CA LYS A 190 -6.55 9.09 -5.54
C LYS A 190 -6.09 8.15 -6.65
N ALA A 191 -7.00 7.67 -7.49
CA ALA A 191 -6.68 6.79 -8.61
C ALA A 191 -5.80 7.47 -9.66
N GLU A 192 -6.02 8.77 -9.91
CA GLU A 192 -5.16 9.55 -10.81
C GLU A 192 -3.76 9.76 -10.24
N ALA A 193 -3.64 10.05 -8.93
CA ALA A 193 -2.34 10.18 -8.27
C ALA A 193 -1.52 8.88 -8.31
N GLU A 194 -2.16 7.72 -8.08
CA GLU A 194 -1.51 6.41 -8.19
C GLU A 194 -1.04 6.13 -9.63
N LYS A 195 -1.87 6.43 -10.63
CA LYS A 195 -1.49 6.30 -12.05
C LYS A 195 -0.32 7.22 -12.41
N ALA A 196 -0.32 8.46 -11.93
CA ALA A 196 0.77 9.40 -12.15
C ALA A 196 2.09 8.92 -11.52
N ASP A 197 2.02 8.29 -10.35
CA ASP A 197 3.19 7.69 -9.70
C ASP A 197 3.74 6.50 -10.51
N ILE A 198 2.88 5.61 -11.02
CA ILE A 198 3.29 4.49 -11.89
C ILE A 198 3.97 5.00 -13.16
N ILE A 199 3.38 6.02 -13.83
CA ILE A 199 3.95 6.62 -15.03
C ILE A 199 5.31 7.25 -14.71
N ARG A 200 5.43 7.98 -13.59
CA ARG A 200 6.71 8.56 -13.17
C ARG A 200 7.79 7.49 -13.04
N HIS A 201 7.50 6.38 -12.37
CA HIS A 201 8.46 5.29 -12.19
C HIS A 201 8.88 4.68 -13.54
N ALA A 202 7.93 4.45 -14.45
CA ALA A 202 8.20 3.92 -15.78
C ALA A 202 9.07 4.88 -16.63
N GLU A 203 8.80 6.19 -16.57
CA GLU A 203 9.59 7.20 -17.29
C GLU A 203 11.01 7.29 -16.75
N GLN A 204 11.18 7.23 -15.43
CA GLN A 204 12.49 7.27 -14.79
C GLN A 204 13.34 6.04 -15.12
N GLU A 205 12.71 4.86 -15.25
CA GLU A 205 13.37 3.65 -15.73
C GLU A 205 13.76 3.78 -17.21
N ARG A 206 12.87 4.31 -18.04
CA ARG A 206 13.11 4.50 -19.48
C ARG A 206 14.21 5.51 -19.78
N LEU A 207 14.22 6.65 -19.08
CA LEU A 207 15.17 7.73 -19.32
C LEU A 207 16.54 7.47 -18.71
N GLY A 208 16.65 6.52 -17.79
CA GLY A 208 17.91 6.24 -17.08
C GLY A 208 18.46 7.47 -16.37
N THR A 209 17.59 8.39 -15.92
CA THR A 209 18.01 9.65 -15.30
C THR A 209 18.92 9.39 -14.12
N GLN A 210 20.07 10.06 -14.12
CA GLN A 210 21.05 9.97 -13.05
C GLN A 210 20.47 10.60 -11.78
N PHE A 211 20.51 9.84 -10.69
CA PHE A 211 20.22 10.35 -9.37
C PHE A 211 21.39 11.22 -8.92
N SER A 212 21.08 12.45 -8.51
CA SER A 212 22.07 13.42 -8.03
C SER A 212 21.67 13.96 -6.66
N GLY A 213 22.69 14.32 -5.88
CA GLY A 213 22.53 14.86 -4.54
C GLY A 213 22.96 13.88 -3.46
N ASN A 214 23.27 14.41 -2.28
CA ASN A 214 23.69 13.59 -1.16
C ASN A 214 22.51 12.73 -0.67
N MET A 215 22.70 11.41 -0.54
CA MET A 215 21.67 10.47 -0.07
C MET A 215 20.98 10.93 1.23
N ASN A 216 21.72 11.57 2.13
CA ASN A 216 21.19 12.09 3.39
C ASN A 216 20.25 13.30 3.26
N SER A 217 20.26 14.00 2.12
CA SER A 217 19.42 15.18 1.86
C SER A 217 18.32 14.93 0.82
N MET A 218 18.21 13.69 0.31
CA MET A 218 17.19 13.35 -0.68
C MET A 218 15.81 13.27 -0.02
N SER A 219 14.78 13.67 -0.75
CA SER A 219 13.39 13.55 -0.28
C SER A 219 12.96 12.08 -0.20
N LYS A 220 12.00 11.77 0.68
CA LYS A 220 11.42 10.41 0.79
C LYS A 220 11.01 9.85 -0.57
N LYS A 221 10.39 10.66 -1.44
CA LYS A 221 9.99 10.26 -2.79
C LYS A 221 11.19 9.78 -3.62
N ALA A 222 12.27 10.57 -3.66
CA ALA A 222 13.46 10.22 -4.44
C ALA A 222 14.17 8.96 -3.90
N LEU A 223 14.12 8.72 -2.59
CA LEU A 223 14.65 7.50 -1.97
C LEU A 223 13.81 6.27 -2.32
N VAL A 224 12.48 6.41 -2.35
CA VAL A 224 11.57 5.36 -2.83
C VAL A 224 11.84 5.06 -4.30
N ASP A 225 12.06 6.07 -5.14
CA ASP A 225 12.41 5.90 -6.55
C ASP A 225 13.72 5.10 -6.72
N ILE A 226 14.75 5.40 -5.91
CA ILE A 226 16.02 4.64 -5.89
C ILE A 226 15.80 3.22 -5.38
N ALA A 227 15.04 3.05 -4.30
CA ALA A 227 14.73 1.73 -3.75
C ALA A 227 14.00 0.87 -4.77
N PHE A 228 13.02 1.44 -5.47
CA PHE A 228 12.30 0.78 -6.56
C PHE A 228 13.24 0.36 -7.70
N SER A 229 14.15 1.25 -8.15
CA SER A 229 15.10 0.92 -9.22
C SER A 229 16.11 -0.17 -8.82
N LEU A 230 16.42 -0.27 -7.53
CA LEU A 230 17.28 -1.32 -6.96
C LEU A 230 16.51 -2.58 -6.54
N LYS A 231 15.18 -2.59 -6.68
CA LYS A 231 14.28 -3.66 -6.18
C LYS A 231 14.45 -3.91 -4.67
N VAL A 232 14.76 -2.86 -3.91
CA VAL A 232 14.82 -2.87 -2.44
C VAL A 232 13.42 -2.59 -1.91
N PRO A 233 12.88 -3.40 -0.97
CA PRO A 233 11.55 -3.16 -0.40
C PRO A 233 11.44 -1.80 0.29
N SER A 234 10.49 -0.98 -0.16
CA SER A 234 10.24 0.40 0.31
C SER A 234 8.92 0.58 1.07
N GLU A 235 8.15 -0.49 1.28
CA GLU A 235 6.82 -0.45 1.92
C GLU A 235 6.92 -0.02 3.40
N ASP A 236 6.12 1.00 3.75
CA ASP A 236 5.90 1.52 5.12
C ASP A 236 7.14 1.94 5.90
N VAL A 237 8.23 2.24 5.20
CA VAL A 237 9.49 2.59 5.84
C VAL A 237 9.56 4.10 6.10
N THR A 238 10.00 4.48 7.31
CA THR A 238 10.40 5.86 7.63
C THR A 238 11.57 6.28 6.74
N GLN A 239 11.77 7.58 6.54
CA GLN A 239 12.87 8.06 5.70
C GLN A 239 14.24 7.52 6.17
N ASP A 240 14.50 7.53 7.46
CA ASP A 240 15.76 7.04 8.03
C ASP A 240 15.99 5.56 7.78
N ALA A 241 14.94 4.73 7.90
CA ALA A 241 15.06 3.31 7.63
C ALA A 241 15.28 3.01 6.13
N LEU A 242 14.78 3.86 5.21
CA LEU A 242 15.15 3.79 3.79
C LEU A 242 16.64 4.11 3.58
N HIS A 243 17.16 5.14 4.26
CA HIS A 243 18.59 5.48 4.17
C HIS A 243 19.46 4.31 4.63
N VAL A 244 19.14 3.71 5.78
CA VAL A 244 19.90 2.58 6.33
C VAL A 244 19.90 1.40 5.36
N ARG A 245 18.72 1.04 4.81
CA ARG A 245 18.61 -0.07 3.85
C ARG A 245 19.35 0.20 2.54
N LEU A 246 19.18 1.38 1.97
CA LEU A 246 19.86 1.77 0.73
C LEU A 246 21.37 1.79 0.93
N LYS A 247 21.85 2.33 2.05
CA LYS A 247 23.29 2.33 2.38
C LYS A 247 23.84 0.92 2.49
N ALA A 248 23.16 0.04 3.25
CA ALA A 248 23.53 -1.36 3.37
C ALA A 248 23.58 -2.07 2.00
N HIS A 249 22.61 -1.79 1.13
CA HIS A 249 22.57 -2.34 -0.23
C HIS A 249 23.72 -1.85 -1.10
N PHE A 250 24.04 -0.55 -1.08
CA PHE A 250 25.18 -0.01 -1.81
C PHE A 250 26.53 -0.46 -1.25
N ASP A 251 26.63 -0.70 0.05
CA ASP A 251 27.84 -1.24 0.68
C ASP A 251 28.03 -2.73 0.32
N ALA A 252 26.96 -3.51 0.17
CA ALA A 252 27.01 -4.88 -0.34
C ALA A 252 27.32 -4.96 -1.84
N HIS A 253 26.97 -3.92 -2.60
CA HIS A 253 27.10 -3.88 -4.06
C HIS A 253 27.91 -2.66 -4.53
N GLU A 254 29.23 -2.68 -4.27
CA GLU A 254 30.11 -1.56 -4.60
C GLU A 254 30.15 -1.21 -6.10
N GLU A 255 29.85 -2.16 -6.98
CA GLU A 255 29.73 -1.93 -8.42
C GLU A 255 28.64 -0.91 -8.76
N LEU A 256 27.54 -0.90 -7.98
CA LEU A 256 26.45 0.06 -8.17
C LEU A 256 26.86 1.49 -7.85
N LYS A 257 27.86 1.70 -6.98
CA LYS A 257 28.39 3.04 -6.69
C LYS A 257 29.09 3.66 -7.90
N LYS A 258 29.59 2.83 -8.82
CA LYS A 258 30.25 3.26 -10.07
C LYS A 258 29.27 3.35 -11.24
N HIS A 259 28.05 2.84 -11.10
CA HIS A 259 27.07 2.83 -12.17
C HIS A 259 26.66 4.28 -12.54
N PRO A 260 26.62 4.66 -13.83
CA PRO A 260 26.33 6.05 -14.25
C PRO A 260 25.05 6.64 -13.66
N ARG A 261 24.05 5.77 -13.42
CA ARG A 261 22.77 6.17 -12.81
C ARG A 261 22.87 6.61 -11.34
N TYR A 262 23.79 6.05 -10.57
CA TYR A 262 23.90 6.27 -9.13
C TYR A 262 25.16 7.04 -8.72
N ILE A 263 26.10 7.25 -9.64
CA ILE A 263 27.37 7.92 -9.37
C ILE A 263 27.17 9.33 -8.78
N GLY A 264 26.12 10.04 -9.21
CA GLY A 264 25.78 11.37 -8.71
C GLY A 264 25.31 11.42 -7.25
N ILE A 265 24.98 10.28 -6.65
CA ILE A 265 24.64 10.16 -5.22
C ILE A 265 25.91 10.18 -4.36
N PHE A 266 27.00 9.58 -4.86
CA PHE A 266 28.25 9.39 -4.13
C PHE A 266 29.30 10.43 -4.46
N GLU A 267 29.22 11.02 -5.64
CA GLU A 267 29.98 12.20 -5.98
C GLU A 267 29.51 13.35 -5.09
N ARG A 268 30.19 13.53 -3.96
CA ARG A 268 30.22 14.83 -3.31
C ARG A 268 30.70 15.80 -4.36
N THR A 269 29.79 16.58 -4.91
CA THR A 269 30.09 17.84 -5.57
C THR A 269 30.85 18.65 -4.55
N ARG A 270 32.17 18.44 -4.50
CA ARG A 270 33.09 19.36 -3.87
C ARG A 270 32.78 20.64 -4.60
N LYS A 271 32.10 21.57 -3.94
CA LYS A 271 31.91 22.93 -4.43
C LYS A 271 33.23 23.28 -5.06
N ARG A 272 33.24 23.43 -6.40
CA ARG A 272 34.45 23.82 -7.10
C ARG A 272 34.90 25.06 -6.35
N LYS A 273 36.01 24.90 -5.64
CA LYS A 273 36.64 26.02 -4.96
C LYS A 273 36.88 26.99 -6.09
N ASP A 274 36.19 28.12 -6.05
CA ASP A 274 36.31 29.15 -7.08
C ASP A 274 37.79 29.25 -7.40
N PRO A 275 38.20 29.14 -8.69
CA PRO A 275 39.59 29.22 -9.04
C PRO A 275 40.14 30.48 -8.35
N PRO A 276 41.20 30.36 -7.53
CA PRO A 276 41.68 31.47 -6.72
C PRO A 276 41.89 32.65 -7.65
N GLY A 277 41.15 33.73 -7.35
CA GLY A 277 41.02 34.89 -8.22
C GLY A 277 42.37 35.34 -8.75
N GLY A 278 42.61 35.00 -10.02
CA GLY A 278 43.52 35.74 -10.86
C GLY A 278 42.84 37.07 -11.10
N SER A 279 43.24 38.06 -10.31
CA SER A 279 42.94 39.48 -10.54
C SER A 279 43.24 39.83 -11.99
N ASN A 280 42.19 40.09 -12.78
CA ASN A 280 42.32 40.92 -13.95
C ASN A 280 41.30 42.04 -13.84
N PRO A 281 41.74 43.31 -13.75
CA PRO A 281 40.87 44.47 -13.75
C PRO A 281 40.40 44.77 -15.18
N GLU A 282 39.36 45.59 -15.30
CA GLU A 282 38.85 46.19 -16.55
C GLU A 282 38.16 45.21 -17.51
N SER A 283 36.83 45.18 -17.57
CA SER A 283 36.05 46.23 -18.26
C SER A 283 34.59 46.11 -17.78
N SER A 284 34.01 47.06 -17.05
CA SER A 284 33.40 48.31 -17.54
C SER A 284 32.45 48.15 -18.75
N SER A 285 31.20 47.79 -18.48
CA SER A 285 29.97 48.48 -18.94
C SER A 285 28.77 47.73 -18.33
N ARG A 286 28.11 48.24 -17.29
CA ARG A 286 27.11 49.33 -17.21
C ARG A 286 25.79 49.02 -17.95
N ALA A 287 24.74 48.85 -17.11
CA ALA A 287 23.30 49.13 -17.28
C ALA A 287 22.34 47.92 -17.37
N PRO A 288 21.06 48.06 -16.96
CA PRO A 288 20.56 48.70 -15.74
C PRO A 288 19.68 47.78 -14.88
N GLU A 289 19.59 48.13 -13.60
CA GLU A 289 18.73 47.54 -12.59
C GLU A 289 17.24 47.73 -12.91
N LEU A 290 16.47 46.65 -12.78
CA LEU A 290 15.04 46.73 -12.53
C LEU A 290 14.76 46.17 -11.15
N SER A 291 14.54 47.12 -10.24
CA SER A 291 14.00 46.97 -8.91
C SER A 291 12.67 46.21 -8.94
N SER A 292 12.62 45.06 -8.27
CA SER A 292 11.39 44.46 -7.78
C SER A 292 11.44 44.38 -6.27
N HIS A 293 10.89 45.42 -5.66
CA HIS A 293 10.48 45.44 -4.27
C HIS A 293 9.61 44.22 -3.96
N THR A 294 10.05 43.38 -3.03
CA THR A 294 9.17 42.49 -2.28
C THR A 294 9.06 43.05 -0.86
N PRO A 295 7.84 43.19 -0.31
CA PRO A 295 7.68 43.68 1.05
C PRO A 295 8.10 42.60 2.04
N ASP A 296 9.05 42.98 2.87
CA ASP A 296 9.47 42.35 4.12
C ASP A 296 8.27 42.23 5.06
N LEU A 297 7.75 41.00 5.22
CA LEU A 297 6.79 40.65 6.26
C LEU A 297 7.54 40.01 7.43
N SER A 298 8.21 40.88 8.18
CA SER A 298 8.58 40.66 9.56
C SER A 298 7.33 40.76 10.45
N SER A 299 6.84 39.67 11.03
CA SER A 299 6.20 39.70 12.36
C SER A 299 5.77 38.32 12.89
N LEU A 300 6.34 38.01 14.06
CA LEU A 300 5.70 37.34 15.20
C LEU A 300 5.38 35.84 15.07
N THR A 301 6.39 35.00 15.36
CA THR A 301 6.14 33.68 15.95
C THR A 301 6.16 33.80 17.49
N PRO A 302 5.10 33.36 18.20
CA PRO A 302 5.07 33.32 19.66
C PRO A 302 5.99 32.21 20.18
N GLY A 303 6.73 32.52 21.26
CA GLY A 303 7.66 31.59 21.88
C GLY A 303 6.99 30.31 22.42
N PRO A 304 7.73 29.19 22.50
CA PRO A 304 7.21 27.93 23.03
C PRO A 304 6.97 28.05 24.54
N SER A 305 5.68 28.11 24.91
CA SER A 305 5.20 27.96 26.28
C SER A 305 5.51 26.55 26.76
N SER A 306 6.45 26.46 27.70
CA SER A 306 6.87 25.23 28.38
C SER A 306 5.84 24.85 29.44
N PHE A 307 4.80 24.11 29.08
CA PHE A 307 3.97 23.38 30.05
C PHE A 307 4.25 21.89 29.92
N ALA A 308 5.04 21.36 30.85
CA ALA A 308 5.21 19.94 31.06
C ALA A 308 4.02 19.42 31.88
N PRO A 309 3.18 18.51 31.37
CA PRO A 309 2.29 17.72 32.21
C PRO A 309 3.10 16.60 32.86
N GLY A 310 3.19 16.64 34.19
CA GLY A 310 3.88 15.61 34.98
C GLY A 310 3.25 14.21 34.80
N PRO A 311 4.03 13.14 35.00
CA PRO A 311 3.54 11.77 34.88
C PRO A 311 2.53 11.46 36.00
N SER A 312 1.27 11.31 35.61
CA SER A 312 0.19 10.81 36.44
C SER A 312 0.35 9.30 36.62
N LEU A 313 0.98 8.90 37.72
CA LEU A 313 1.09 7.52 38.18
C LEU A 313 -0.23 7.10 38.84
N TYR A 314 -1.16 6.56 38.06
CA TYR A 314 -2.25 5.73 38.60
C TYR A 314 -2.08 4.29 38.11
N PRO A 315 -1.80 3.32 39.00
CA PRO A 315 -1.87 1.91 38.65
C PRO A 315 -3.33 1.49 38.53
N LEU A 316 -3.81 1.33 37.29
CA LEU A 316 -5.10 0.70 37.02
C LEU A 316 -4.98 -0.81 37.25
N SER A 317 -5.30 -1.24 38.47
CA SER A 317 -5.50 -2.65 38.82
C SER A 317 -6.82 -3.15 38.21
N MET A 318 -6.76 -3.60 36.96
CA MET A 318 -7.86 -4.32 36.31
C MET A 318 -7.88 -5.77 36.79
N HIS A 319 -8.66 -6.04 37.83
CA HIS A 319 -9.10 -7.39 38.15
C HIS A 319 -9.97 -7.92 37.01
N HIS A 320 -9.45 -8.86 36.23
CA HIS A 320 -10.26 -9.64 35.28
C HIS A 320 -11.16 -10.61 36.06
N PRO A 321 -12.49 -10.53 35.93
CA PRO A 321 -13.35 -11.62 36.37
C PRO A 321 -13.15 -12.81 35.42
N SER A 322 -12.72 -13.92 36.00
CA SER A 322 -12.63 -15.24 35.34
C SER A 322 -14.02 -15.65 34.84
N PHE A 323 -14.27 -15.46 33.54
CA PHE A 323 -15.44 -16.01 32.88
C PHE A 323 -15.27 -17.52 32.74
N ALA A 324 -16.05 -18.27 33.51
CA ALA A 324 -16.22 -19.71 33.29
C ALA A 324 -16.87 -19.95 31.92
N PRO A 325 -16.39 -20.91 31.12
CA PRO A 325 -17.00 -21.23 29.84
C PRO A 325 -18.41 -21.81 30.03
N PRO A 326 -19.38 -21.45 29.17
CA PRO A 326 -20.73 -22.00 29.24
C PRO A 326 -20.73 -23.51 28.92
N PRO A 327 -21.68 -24.27 29.50
CA PRO A 327 -21.79 -25.70 29.26
C PRO A 327 -22.14 -25.99 27.80
N PHE A 328 -21.46 -26.99 27.25
CA PHE A 328 -21.62 -27.53 25.92
C PHE A 328 -23.06 -28.07 25.76
N PHE A 329 -23.86 -27.48 24.86
CA PHE A 329 -25.15 -28.05 24.48
C PHE A 329 -24.92 -29.18 23.48
N GLU A 330 -25.23 -30.39 23.93
CA GLU A 330 -25.21 -31.62 23.16
C GLU A 330 -26.36 -31.63 22.16
N SER A 331 -26.06 -31.40 20.89
CA SER A 331 -27.02 -31.40 19.79
C SER A 331 -27.53 -32.82 19.54
N GLN A 332 -28.77 -33.10 19.94
CA GLN A 332 -29.46 -34.33 19.53
C GLN A 332 -29.71 -34.29 18.03
N SER A 333 -29.14 -35.27 17.32
CA SER A 333 -29.36 -35.55 15.91
C SER A 333 -30.79 -36.03 15.69
N ILE A 334 -31.60 -35.23 14.99
CA ILE A 334 -32.86 -35.66 14.41
C ILE A 334 -32.54 -36.33 13.07
N SER A 335 -32.69 -37.65 13.00
CA SER A 335 -32.72 -38.39 11.73
C SER A 335 -34.06 -38.16 11.03
N ILE A 336 -33.97 -37.84 9.74
CA ILE A 336 -35.07 -37.96 8.77
C ILE A 336 -34.79 -39.20 7.94
#